data_AF-A0A2N2AGJ6-F1
#
_entry.id   AF-A0A2N2AGJ6-F1
#
_cell.length_a   1.000
_cell.length_b   1.000
_cell.length_c   1.000
_cell.angle_alpha   90.00
_cell.angle_beta   90.00
_cell.angle_gamma   90.00
#
_symmetry.space_group_name_H-M   'P 1'
#
loop_
_entity.id
_entity.type
_entity.pdbx_description
1 polymer ?
#
loop_
_entity_poly.entity_id
_entity_poly.type
_entity_poly.pdbx_seq_one_letter_code
_entity_poly.pdbx_strand_id
1 'polypeptide(L)'
;MLRRRDNPLFNKVLRRVEAEELAAARRRDEAEQEDFARQFRVLLDSALCLKPNEESQTLLDLKARLDQAYTQLASLGGDTEPFRQGLRRLTDTIIAAVRQAAARDPHALEELVHEQLAREQHYRLMEFPLVADLMRPDSPIAAEELPAALLSSSMEELEAAIWLFGPDELRALCHAARTLLSETGTDYGCENLVLLESHLSES
;
A
#
# COMPACT_ATOMS: atom_id res chain seq x y z
N MET A 1 11.51 -9.26 -2.42
CA MET A 1 12.69 -9.95 -3.02
C MET A 1 13.28 -9.24 -4.23
N LEU A 2 12.49 -8.77 -5.20
CA LEU A 2 13.02 -8.09 -6.40
C LEU A 2 13.85 -6.84 -6.07
N ARG A 3 13.47 -6.07 -5.04
CA ARG A 3 14.24 -4.89 -4.58
C ARG A 3 15.69 -5.19 -4.16
N ARG A 4 15.98 -6.43 -3.72
CA ARG A 4 17.32 -6.84 -3.25
C ARG A 4 18.23 -7.29 -4.39
N ARG A 5 17.63 -7.76 -5.49
CA ARG A 5 18.37 -8.39 -6.59
C ARG A 5 19.26 -7.35 -7.27
N ASP A 6 20.56 -7.66 -7.34
CA ASP A 6 21.59 -6.81 -7.95
C ASP A 6 21.72 -5.39 -7.35
N ASN A 7 21.13 -5.16 -6.17
CA ASN A 7 21.09 -3.85 -5.55
C ASN A 7 22.32 -3.64 -4.64
N PRO A 8 23.14 -2.59 -4.89
CA PRO A 8 24.38 -2.35 -4.17
C PRO A 8 24.18 -1.96 -2.69
N LEU A 9 22.96 -1.59 -2.29
CA LEU A 9 22.61 -1.23 -0.92
C LEU A 9 22.29 -2.43 -0.04
N PHE A 10 22.10 -3.62 -0.63
CA PHE A 10 21.95 -4.85 0.13
C PHE A 10 23.30 -5.56 0.28
N ASN A 11 23.50 -6.34 1.35
CA ASN A 11 24.73 -7.10 1.51
C ASN A 11 24.86 -8.17 0.39
N LYS A 12 26.09 -8.60 0.08
CA LYS A 12 26.35 -9.53 -1.05
C LYS A 12 25.62 -10.87 -0.94
N VAL A 13 25.29 -11.32 0.27
CA VAL A 13 24.55 -12.57 0.51
C VAL A 13 23.08 -12.37 0.14
N LEU A 14 22.46 -11.28 0.61
CA LEU A 14 21.07 -10.92 0.35
C LEU A 14 20.79 -10.54 -1.11
N ARG A 15 21.82 -10.12 -1.87
CA ARG A 15 21.72 -9.92 -3.33
C ARG A 15 21.53 -11.23 -4.10
N ARG A 16 22.03 -12.35 -3.56
CA ARG A 16 21.87 -13.68 -4.15
C ARG A 16 20.54 -14.26 -3.68
N VAL A 17 19.49 -13.92 -4.41
CA VAL A 17 18.19 -14.57 -4.23
C VAL A 17 18.27 -15.94 -4.87
N GLU A 18 18.30 -17.00 -4.06
CA GLU A 18 18.42 -18.37 -4.55
C GLU A 18 17.13 -18.80 -5.27
N ALA A 19 17.26 -19.71 -6.23
CA ALA A 19 16.12 -20.16 -7.05
C ALA A 19 14.99 -20.77 -6.19
N GLU A 20 15.35 -21.44 -5.10
CA GLU A 20 14.40 -22.03 -4.15
C GLU A 20 13.62 -20.97 -3.36
N GLU A 21 14.30 -19.91 -2.90
CA GLU A 21 13.65 -18.78 -2.21
C GLU A 21 12.66 -18.06 -3.14
N LEU A 22 13.07 -17.88 -4.41
CA LEU A 22 12.23 -17.27 -5.43
C LEU A 22 11.01 -18.14 -5.75
N ALA A 23 11.18 -19.46 -5.83
CA ALA A 23 10.07 -20.39 -6.00
C ALA A 23 9.13 -20.40 -4.79
N ALA A 24 9.67 -20.33 -3.57
CA ALA A 24 8.86 -20.27 -2.36
C ALA A 24 8.10 -18.94 -2.22
N ALA A 25 8.70 -17.82 -2.64
CA ALA A 25 8.01 -16.53 -2.72
C ALA A 25 6.85 -16.58 -3.72
N ARG A 26 7.08 -17.08 -4.94
CA ARG A 26 6.02 -17.23 -5.95
C ARG A 26 4.84 -18.07 -5.48
N ARG A 27 5.11 -19.21 -4.82
CA ARG A 27 4.05 -20.05 -4.25
C ARG A 27 3.21 -19.32 -3.19
N ARG A 28 3.82 -18.43 -2.41
CA ARG A 28 3.09 -17.60 -1.44
C ARG A 28 2.26 -16.55 -2.15
N ASP A 29 2.83 -15.86 -3.13
CA ASP A 29 2.10 -14.86 -3.93
C ASP A 29 0.87 -15.49 -4.63
N GLU A 30 1.03 -16.68 -5.22
CA GLU A 30 -0.05 -17.45 -5.84
C GLU A 30 -1.15 -17.82 -4.83
N ALA A 31 -0.77 -18.32 -3.65
CA ALA A 31 -1.72 -18.65 -2.60
C ALA A 31 -2.47 -17.40 -2.09
N GLU A 32 -1.78 -16.28 -1.89
CA GLU A 32 -2.40 -15.01 -1.48
C GLU A 32 -3.39 -14.50 -2.54
N GLN A 33 -3.06 -14.62 -3.83
CA GLN A 33 -3.96 -14.27 -4.93
C GLN A 33 -5.21 -15.16 -4.96
N GLU A 34 -5.05 -16.47 -4.79
CA GLU A 34 -6.20 -17.40 -4.75
C GLU A 34 -7.12 -17.12 -3.56
N ASP A 35 -6.54 -16.81 -2.40
CA ASP A 35 -7.25 -16.43 -1.19
C ASP A 35 -8.02 -15.13 -1.40
N PHE A 36 -7.37 -14.13 -1.98
CA PHE A 36 -7.99 -12.87 -2.35
C PHE A 36 -9.14 -13.05 -3.34
N ALA A 37 -8.96 -13.88 -4.38
CA ALA A 37 -10.00 -14.15 -5.36
C ALA A 37 -11.25 -14.83 -4.75
N ARG A 38 -11.09 -15.64 -3.69
CA ARG A 38 -12.21 -16.17 -2.92
C ARG A 38 -12.93 -15.06 -2.15
N GLN A 39 -12.18 -14.19 -1.47
CA GLN A 39 -12.75 -13.07 -0.71
C GLN A 39 -13.48 -12.07 -1.62
N PHE A 40 -12.89 -11.75 -2.79
CA PHE A 40 -13.49 -10.86 -3.78
C PHE A 40 -14.84 -11.38 -4.27
N ARG A 41 -14.98 -12.69 -4.52
CA ARG A 41 -16.27 -13.29 -4.89
C ARG A 41 -17.33 -13.12 -3.79
N VAL A 42 -16.95 -13.30 -2.52
CA VAL A 42 -17.87 -13.07 -1.39
C VAL A 42 -18.33 -11.60 -1.33
N LEU A 43 -17.45 -10.65 -1.63
CA LEU A 43 -17.80 -9.22 -1.68
C LEU A 43 -18.73 -8.91 -2.85
N LEU A 44 -18.47 -9.49 -4.01
CA LEU A 44 -19.33 -9.37 -5.18
C LEU A 44 -20.73 -9.92 -4.92
N ASP A 45 -20.82 -11.13 -4.36
CA ASP A 45 -22.11 -11.76 -4.01
C ASP A 45 -22.86 -10.91 -2.96
N SER A 46 -22.15 -10.38 -1.96
CA SER A 46 -22.75 -9.49 -0.95
C SER A 46 -23.36 -8.23 -1.60
N ALA A 47 -22.64 -7.62 -2.55
CA ALA A 47 -23.13 -6.45 -3.27
C ALA A 47 -24.33 -6.75 -4.18
N LEU A 48 -24.33 -7.91 -4.85
CA LEU A 48 -25.45 -8.35 -5.70
C LEU A 48 -26.71 -8.71 -4.91
N CYS A 49 -26.57 -9.11 -3.64
CA CYS A 49 -27.69 -9.44 -2.76
C CYS A 49 -28.30 -8.24 -2.02
N LEU A 50 -27.77 -7.02 -2.20
CA LEU A 50 -28.33 -5.81 -1.58
C LEU A 50 -29.74 -5.52 -2.09
N LYS A 51 -30.67 -5.21 -1.18
CA LYS A 51 -32.03 -4.81 -1.55
C LYS A 51 -32.09 -3.29 -1.77
N PRO A 52 -33.10 -2.78 -2.49
CA PRO A 52 -33.26 -1.35 -2.74
C PRO A 52 -33.40 -0.45 -1.49
N ASN A 53 -33.69 -1.03 -0.31
CA ASN A 53 -33.83 -0.32 0.96
C ASN A 53 -32.97 -0.99 2.05
N GLU A 54 -31.78 -1.48 1.69
CA GLU A 54 -30.90 -2.12 2.66
C GLU A 54 -30.56 -1.15 3.81
N GLU A 55 -30.37 -1.69 5.01
CA GLU A 55 -30.05 -0.90 6.19
C GLU A 55 -28.71 -0.17 6.01
N SER A 56 -28.66 1.11 6.39
CA SER A 56 -27.46 1.95 6.23
C SER A 56 -26.20 1.33 6.85
N GLN A 57 -26.34 0.65 7.99
CA GLN A 57 -25.21 -0.04 8.62
C GLN A 57 -24.63 -1.15 7.74
N THR A 58 -25.48 -1.92 7.05
CA THR A 58 -25.04 -2.99 6.14
C THR A 58 -24.25 -2.43 4.97
N LEU A 59 -24.66 -1.29 4.43
CA LEU A 59 -23.93 -0.59 3.35
C LEU A 59 -22.58 -0.06 3.83
N LEU A 60 -22.53 0.52 5.04
CA LEU A 60 -21.28 1.02 5.63
C LEU A 60 -20.29 -0.11 5.95
N ASP A 61 -20.78 -1.24 6.47
CA ASP A 61 -19.94 -2.42 6.75
C ASP A 61 -19.39 -3.03 5.46
N LEU A 62 -20.21 -3.11 4.40
CA LEU A 62 -19.75 -3.60 3.10
C LEU A 62 -18.72 -2.64 2.48
N LYS A 63 -18.93 -1.34 2.60
CA LYS A 63 -17.96 -0.33 2.17
C LYS A 63 -16.61 -0.50 2.88
N ALA A 64 -16.62 -0.62 4.21
CA ALA A 64 -15.39 -0.82 4.99
C ALA A 64 -14.63 -2.09 4.56
N ARG A 65 -15.35 -3.17 4.28
CA ARG A 65 -14.76 -4.41 3.76
C ARG A 65 -14.17 -4.25 2.35
N LEU A 66 -14.80 -3.46 1.48
CA LEU A 66 -14.27 -3.14 0.16
C LEU A 66 -12.99 -2.29 0.25
N ASP A 67 -12.95 -1.33 1.18
CA ASP A 67 -11.76 -0.50 1.42
C ASP A 67 -10.59 -1.35 1.95
N GLN A 68 -10.86 -2.26 2.88
CA GLN A 68 -9.87 -3.22 3.37
C GLN A 68 -9.36 -4.14 2.24
N ALA A 69 -10.26 -4.65 1.40
CA ALA A 69 -9.89 -5.47 0.26
C ALA A 69 -9.01 -4.71 -0.74
N TYR A 70 -9.24 -3.42 -0.95
CA TYR A 70 -8.39 -2.59 -1.80
C TYR A 70 -6.97 -2.46 -1.24
N THR A 71 -6.84 -2.21 0.07
CA THR A 71 -5.53 -2.15 0.74
C THR A 71 -4.79 -3.47 0.65
N GLN A 72 -5.47 -4.60 0.85
CA GLN A 72 -4.87 -5.92 0.67
C GLN A 72 -4.39 -6.12 -0.76
N LEU A 73 -5.26 -5.85 -1.74
CA LEU A 73 -4.97 -6.02 -3.16
C LEU A 73 -3.74 -5.21 -3.60
N ALA A 74 -3.61 -3.98 -3.12
CA ALA A 74 -2.50 -3.10 -3.45
C ALA A 74 -1.12 -3.68 -3.12
N SER A 75 -1.08 -4.61 -2.18
CA SER A 75 0.15 -5.27 -1.74
C SER A 75 0.36 -6.67 -2.31
N LEU A 76 -0.58 -7.16 -3.14
CA LEU A 76 -0.43 -8.44 -3.83
C LEU A 76 0.48 -8.27 -5.05
N GLY A 77 1.40 -9.22 -5.22
CA GLY A 77 2.18 -9.33 -6.45
C GLY A 77 1.33 -9.75 -7.65
N GLY A 78 1.88 -9.64 -8.86
CA GLY A 78 1.27 -10.12 -10.11
C GLY A 78 0.26 -9.15 -10.74
N ASP A 79 -0.50 -9.66 -11.74
CA ASP A 79 -1.51 -8.86 -12.45
C ASP A 79 -2.81 -8.79 -11.64
N THR A 80 -2.96 -7.69 -10.90
CA THR A 80 -4.09 -7.43 -10.00
C THR A 80 -5.08 -6.40 -10.57
N GLU A 81 -4.81 -5.87 -11.76
CA GLU A 81 -5.59 -4.77 -12.34
C GLU A 81 -7.08 -5.12 -12.55
N PRO A 82 -7.45 -6.34 -13.00
CA PRO A 82 -8.87 -6.71 -13.10
C PRO A 82 -9.61 -6.64 -11.77
N PHE A 83 -8.97 -7.08 -10.68
CA PHE A 83 -9.56 -7.01 -9.34
C PHE A 83 -9.66 -5.56 -8.86
N ARG A 84 -8.66 -4.72 -9.15
CA ARG A 84 -8.62 -3.31 -8.77
C ARG A 84 -9.79 -2.55 -9.39
N GLN A 85 -10.02 -2.74 -10.68
CA GLN A 85 -11.16 -2.15 -11.38
C GLN A 85 -12.49 -2.65 -10.83
N GLY A 86 -12.59 -3.95 -10.52
CA GLY A 86 -13.77 -4.55 -9.93
C GLY A 86 -14.12 -3.92 -8.56
N LEU A 87 -13.12 -3.81 -7.67
CA LEU A 87 -13.29 -3.18 -6.36
C LEU A 87 -13.74 -1.73 -6.50
N ARG A 88 -13.07 -0.92 -7.33
CA ARG A 88 -13.47 0.49 -7.54
C ARG A 88 -14.93 0.62 -7.94
N ARG A 89 -15.38 -0.17 -8.93
CA ARG A 89 -16.78 -0.15 -9.40
C ARG A 89 -17.77 -0.56 -8.31
N LEU A 90 -17.45 -1.60 -7.54
CA LEU A 90 -18.30 -2.03 -6.42
C LEU A 90 -18.38 -0.93 -5.37
N THR A 91 -17.23 -0.38 -4.98
CA THR A 91 -17.10 0.69 -4.02
C THR A 91 -17.91 1.94 -4.42
N ASP A 92 -17.83 2.36 -5.69
CA ASP A 92 -18.60 3.48 -6.22
C ASP A 92 -20.11 3.22 -6.17
N THR A 93 -20.52 1.99 -6.48
CA THR A 93 -21.92 1.54 -6.40
C THR A 93 -22.44 1.61 -4.97
N ILE A 94 -21.65 1.13 -4.00
CA ILE A 94 -22.03 1.18 -2.58
C ILE A 94 -22.14 2.63 -2.10
N ILE A 95 -21.22 3.51 -2.48
CA ILE A 95 -21.32 4.93 -2.11
C ILE A 95 -22.55 5.59 -2.70
N ALA A 96 -22.90 5.30 -3.96
CA ALA A 96 -24.11 5.84 -4.56
C ALA A 96 -25.34 5.44 -3.74
N ALA A 97 -25.41 4.18 -3.28
CA ALA A 97 -26.49 3.71 -2.40
C ALA A 97 -26.46 4.40 -1.02
N VAL A 98 -25.29 4.56 -0.40
CA VAL A 98 -25.14 5.26 0.89
C VAL A 98 -25.57 6.73 0.78
N ARG A 99 -25.15 7.43 -0.28
CA ARG A 99 -25.57 8.82 -0.56
C ARG A 99 -27.09 8.93 -0.74
N GLN A 100 -27.71 7.97 -1.42
CA GLN A 100 -29.16 7.94 -1.58
C GLN A 100 -29.88 7.74 -0.23
N ALA A 101 -29.36 6.86 0.63
CA ALA A 101 -29.90 6.66 1.97
C ALA A 101 -29.74 7.90 2.87
N ALA A 102 -28.65 8.64 2.71
CA ALA A 102 -28.35 9.87 3.44
C ALA A 102 -28.98 11.15 2.85
N ALA A 103 -29.78 11.06 1.78
CA ALA A 103 -30.22 12.23 1.00
C ALA A 103 -31.00 13.31 1.79
N ARG A 104 -31.53 12.96 2.97
CA ARG A 104 -32.27 13.89 3.85
C ARG A 104 -31.43 14.45 5.00
N ASP A 105 -30.15 14.10 5.06
CA ASP A 105 -29.20 14.53 6.08
C ASP A 105 -28.00 15.24 5.42
N PRO A 106 -28.04 16.59 5.31
CA PRO A 106 -26.97 17.36 4.70
C PRO A 106 -25.61 17.17 5.38
N HIS A 107 -25.58 16.96 6.70
CA HIS A 107 -24.34 16.74 7.44
C HIS A 107 -23.74 15.38 7.07
N ALA A 108 -24.56 14.32 7.00
CA ALA A 108 -24.09 13.01 6.56
C ALA A 108 -23.55 13.04 5.11
N LEU A 109 -24.16 13.84 4.23
CA LEU A 109 -23.66 14.00 2.85
C LEU A 109 -22.30 14.70 2.79
N GLU A 110 -22.04 15.69 3.64
CA GLU A 110 -20.76 16.39 3.72
C GLU A 110 -19.65 15.46 4.23
N GLU A 111 -19.92 14.69 5.29
CA GLU A 111 -18.98 13.69 5.80
C GLU A 111 -18.64 12.62 4.75
N LEU A 112 -19.61 12.17 3.96
CA LEU A 112 -19.37 11.24 2.85
C LEU A 112 -18.47 11.84 1.76
N VAL A 113 -18.51 13.16 1.54
CA VAL A 113 -17.59 13.83 0.60
C VAL A 113 -16.17 13.85 1.16
N HIS A 114 -16.00 14.23 2.43
CA HIS A 114 -14.68 14.22 3.07
C HIS A 114 -14.06 12.83 3.08
N GLU A 115 -14.85 11.83 3.46
CA GLU A 115 -14.43 10.44 3.52
C GLU A 115 -14.06 9.88 2.14
N GLN A 116 -14.83 10.22 1.09
CA GLN A 116 -14.50 9.87 -0.29
C GLN A 116 -13.16 10.49 -0.75
N LEU A 117 -12.93 11.77 -0.46
CA LEU A 117 -11.68 12.45 -0.81
C LEU A 117 -10.46 11.82 -0.10
N ALA A 118 -10.58 11.55 1.20
CA ALA A 118 -9.55 10.90 1.98
C ALA A 118 -9.23 9.50 1.42
N ARG A 119 -10.25 8.76 1.02
CA ARG A 119 -10.07 7.44 0.43
C ARG A 119 -9.42 7.49 -0.95
N GLU A 120 -9.78 8.43 -1.81
CA GLU A 120 -9.13 8.59 -3.12
C GLU A 120 -7.64 8.96 -2.98
N GLN A 121 -7.27 9.70 -1.93
CA GLN A 121 -5.87 9.95 -1.58
C GLN A 121 -5.20 8.66 -1.08
N HIS A 122 -5.85 7.93 -0.16
CA HIS A 122 -5.37 6.62 0.32
C HIS A 122 -5.12 5.64 -0.82
N TYR A 123 -6.06 5.51 -1.76
CA TYR A 123 -5.94 4.60 -2.89
C TYR A 123 -4.78 4.95 -3.81
N ARG A 124 -4.50 6.24 -4.00
CA ARG A 124 -3.34 6.72 -4.77
C ARG A 124 -2.03 6.39 -4.05
N LEU A 125 -1.96 6.58 -2.74
CA LEU A 125 -0.79 6.21 -1.95
C LEU A 125 -0.51 4.71 -2.04
N MET A 126 -1.55 3.89 -1.95
CA MET A 126 -1.44 2.43 -2.08
C MET A 126 -1.07 1.96 -3.50
N GLU A 127 -1.06 2.83 -4.52
CA GLU A 127 -0.53 2.45 -5.85
C GLU A 127 0.99 2.42 -5.89
N PHE A 128 1.68 3.05 -4.93
CA PHE A 128 3.13 2.96 -4.78
C PHE A 128 3.51 1.63 -4.10
N PRO A 129 4.25 0.73 -4.76
CA PRO A 129 4.62 -0.57 -4.19
C PRO A 129 5.34 -0.48 -2.84
N LEU A 130 6.21 0.52 -2.66
CA LEU A 130 6.89 0.73 -1.39
C LEU A 130 5.89 1.07 -0.27
N VAL A 131 4.98 2.02 -0.51
CA VAL A 131 3.94 2.40 0.46
C VAL A 131 3.05 1.21 0.77
N ALA A 132 2.61 0.47 -0.25
CA ALA A 132 1.77 -0.70 -0.06
C ALA A 132 2.43 -1.75 0.85
N ASP A 133 3.73 -2.01 0.66
CA ASP A 133 4.48 -2.95 1.49
C ASP A 133 4.71 -2.44 2.92
N LEU A 134 4.94 -1.14 3.13
CA LEU A 134 5.13 -0.56 4.46
C LEU A 134 3.83 -0.55 5.29
N MET A 135 2.69 -0.40 4.63
CA MET A 135 1.38 -0.36 5.28
C MET A 135 0.86 -1.75 5.69
N ARG A 136 1.52 -2.83 5.26
CA ARG A 136 1.16 -4.20 5.66
C ARG A 136 1.60 -4.48 7.11
N PRO A 137 0.74 -5.09 7.95
CA PRO A 137 1.15 -5.58 9.27
C PRO A 137 2.29 -6.60 9.21
N ASP A 138 2.33 -7.40 8.14
CA ASP A 138 3.34 -8.41 7.84
C ASP A 138 4.29 -7.96 6.72
N SER A 139 4.76 -6.70 6.79
CA SER A 139 5.57 -6.10 5.74
C SER A 139 6.68 -7.03 5.24
N PRO A 140 6.84 -7.20 3.91
CA PRO A 140 7.94 -8.00 3.35
C PRO A 140 9.30 -7.28 3.47
N ILE A 141 9.30 -6.03 3.95
CA ILE A 141 10.51 -5.22 4.20
C ILE A 141 10.86 -5.35 5.68
N ALA A 142 11.95 -6.04 5.97
CA ALA A 142 12.45 -6.12 7.34
C ALA A 142 12.98 -4.74 7.78
N ALA A 143 12.95 -4.46 9.09
CA ALA A 143 13.35 -3.16 9.63
C ALA A 143 14.80 -2.79 9.25
N GLU A 144 15.70 -3.78 9.20
CA GLU A 144 17.10 -3.60 8.83
C GLU A 144 17.29 -3.32 7.34
N GLU A 145 16.31 -3.67 6.52
CA GLU A 145 16.31 -3.48 5.07
C GLU A 145 15.64 -2.18 4.65
N LEU A 146 14.90 -1.54 5.56
CA LEU A 146 14.14 -0.33 5.28
C LEU A 146 14.99 0.81 4.70
N PRO A 147 16.21 1.13 5.22
CA PRO A 147 17.05 2.16 4.62
C PRO A 147 17.42 1.82 3.18
N ALA A 148 17.78 0.57 2.90
CA ALA A 148 18.10 0.13 1.55
C ALA A 148 16.87 0.21 0.62
N ALA A 149 15.69 -0.16 1.11
CA ALA A 149 14.44 -0.09 0.36
C ALA A 149 14.08 1.35 -0.02
N LEU A 150 14.17 2.30 0.92
CA LEU A 150 13.90 3.72 0.71
C LEU A 150 14.92 4.35 -0.27
N LEU A 151 16.21 4.07 -0.09
CA LEU A 151 17.25 4.61 -0.97
C LEU A 151 17.18 4.06 -2.40
N SER A 152 16.51 2.92 -2.61
CA SER A 152 16.42 2.26 -3.92
C SER A 152 15.11 2.51 -4.66
N SER A 153 14.13 3.16 -4.04
CA SER A 153 12.85 3.44 -4.69
C SER A 153 12.97 4.57 -5.70
N SER A 154 11.94 4.75 -6.53
CA SER A 154 11.80 5.98 -7.30
C SER A 154 11.63 7.17 -6.36
N MET A 155 11.93 8.37 -6.86
CA MET A 155 11.75 9.61 -6.10
C MET A 155 10.28 9.82 -5.71
N GLU A 156 9.35 9.57 -6.63
CA GLU A 156 7.90 9.65 -6.36
C GLU A 156 7.44 8.67 -5.28
N GLU A 157 7.92 7.41 -5.31
CA GLU A 157 7.62 6.43 -4.27
C GLU A 157 8.19 6.84 -2.91
N LEU A 158 9.39 7.43 -2.90
CA LEU A 158 10.04 7.89 -1.68
C LEU A 158 9.27 9.07 -1.07
N GLU A 159 8.92 10.08 -1.86
CA GLU A 159 8.11 11.22 -1.41
C GLU A 159 6.79 10.75 -0.79
N ALA A 160 6.12 9.79 -1.42
CA ALA A 160 4.89 9.22 -0.90
C ALA A 160 5.11 8.46 0.43
N ALA A 161 6.23 7.72 0.56
CA ALA A 161 6.53 6.93 1.75
C ALA A 161 7.03 7.77 2.95
N ILE A 162 7.70 8.90 2.72
CA ILE A 162 8.28 9.73 3.79
C ILE A 162 7.24 10.17 4.81
N TRP A 163 6.01 10.49 4.36
CA TRP A 163 4.91 10.93 5.22
C TRP A 163 4.42 9.87 6.21
N LEU A 164 4.83 8.61 6.06
CA LEU A 164 4.49 7.54 6.99
C LEU A 164 5.32 7.60 8.28
N PHE A 165 6.43 8.35 8.29
CA PHE A 165 7.39 8.35 9.38
C PHE A 165 7.32 9.64 10.18
N GLY A 166 7.39 9.52 11.51
CA GLY A 166 7.54 10.67 12.39
C GLY A 166 8.93 11.31 12.32
N PRO A 167 9.14 12.51 12.89
CA PRO A 167 10.42 13.22 12.81
C PRO A 167 11.59 12.45 13.45
N ASP A 168 11.33 11.72 14.54
CA ASP A 168 12.36 10.91 15.21
C ASP A 168 12.73 9.66 14.39
N GLU A 169 11.73 9.03 13.75
CA GLU A 169 11.94 7.89 12.86
C GLU A 169 12.71 8.31 11.61
N LEU A 170 12.34 9.44 10.99
CA LEU A 170 13.06 10.02 9.86
C LEU A 170 14.51 10.34 10.21
N ARG A 171 14.77 10.88 11.41
CA ARG A 171 16.15 11.13 11.88
C ARG A 171 16.96 9.83 11.99
N ALA A 172 16.35 8.78 12.53
CA ALA A 172 16.99 7.46 12.62
C ALA A 172 17.24 6.86 11.22
N LEU A 173 16.27 6.99 10.31
CA LEU A 173 16.39 6.53 8.93
C LEU A 173 17.48 7.27 8.15
N CYS A 174 17.57 8.59 8.28
CA CYS A 174 18.65 9.38 7.67
C CYS A 174 20.02 8.92 8.17
N HIS A 175 20.15 8.69 9.47
CA HIS A 175 21.39 8.19 10.05
C HIS A 175 21.75 6.80 9.51
N ALA A 176 20.79 5.87 9.49
CA ALA A 176 21.00 4.52 8.97
C ALA A 176 21.35 4.53 7.47
N ALA A 177 20.69 5.37 6.68
CA ALA A 177 20.93 5.55 5.26
C ALA A 177 22.35 6.09 4.97
N ARG A 178 22.81 7.11 5.72
CA ARG A 178 24.19 7.62 5.64
C ARG A 178 25.22 6.54 5.92
N THR A 179 25.02 5.79 7.01
CA THR A 179 25.91 4.69 7.40
C THR A 179 25.96 3.64 6.29
N LEU A 180 24.81 3.25 5.75
CA LEU A 180 24.72 2.27 4.68
C LEU A 180 25.46 2.71 3.41
N LEU A 181 25.29 3.96 2.96
CA LEU A 181 26.02 4.49 1.81
C LEU A 181 27.53 4.55 2.05
N SER A 182 27.95 4.93 3.27
CA SER A 182 29.36 4.94 3.65
C SER A 182 29.99 3.54 3.66
N GLU A 183 29.27 2.53 4.14
CA GLU A 183 29.76 1.15 4.21
C GLU A 183 29.82 0.49 2.83
N THR A 184 28.84 0.78 1.97
CA THR A 184 28.76 0.21 0.63
C THR A 184 29.66 0.93 -0.38
N GLY A 185 29.96 2.21 -0.14
CA GLY A 185 30.78 3.04 -1.02
C GLY A 185 30.16 3.28 -2.40
N THR A 186 28.83 3.13 -2.51
CA THR A 186 28.09 3.34 -3.76
C THR A 186 27.47 4.73 -3.77
N ASP A 187 27.39 5.33 -4.95
CA ASP A 187 26.62 6.56 -5.15
C ASP A 187 25.12 6.29 -5.42
N TYR A 188 24.74 5.01 -5.58
CA TYR A 188 23.37 4.60 -5.80
C TYR A 188 22.50 4.91 -4.57
N GLY A 189 21.49 5.77 -4.74
CA GLY A 189 20.59 6.21 -3.67
C GLY A 189 21.00 7.51 -2.97
N CYS A 190 22.12 8.14 -3.34
CA CYS A 190 22.54 9.42 -2.74
C CYS A 190 21.50 10.54 -2.93
N GLU A 191 20.84 10.62 -4.09
CA GLU A 191 19.77 11.60 -4.34
C GLU A 191 18.58 11.38 -3.41
N ASN A 192 18.22 10.12 -3.16
CA ASN A 192 17.15 9.74 -2.23
C ASN A 192 17.52 10.08 -0.77
N LEU A 193 18.79 9.98 -0.39
CA LEU A 193 19.24 10.47 0.92
C LEU A 193 19.06 11.99 1.05
N VAL A 194 19.38 12.76 0.01
CA VAL A 194 19.18 14.23 0.03
C VAL A 194 17.71 14.57 0.24
N LEU A 195 16.80 13.87 -0.42
CA LEU A 195 15.36 14.06 -0.25
C LEU A 195 14.89 13.72 1.18
N LEU A 196 15.38 12.62 1.77
CA LEU A 196 15.07 12.28 3.17
C LEU A 196 15.51 13.40 4.13
N GLU A 197 16.68 13.97 3.90
CA GLU A 197 17.25 15.02 4.74
C GLU A 197 16.55 16.38 4.57
N SER A 198 16.09 16.72 3.37
CA SER A 198 15.31 17.94 3.15
C SER A 198 14.00 17.88 3.92
N HIS A 199 13.29 16.75 3.88
CA HIS A 199 12.04 16.58 4.63
C HIS A 199 12.23 16.65 6.15
N LEU A 200 13.33 16.11 6.68
CA LEU A 200 13.66 16.23 8.10
C LEU A 200 13.93 17.68 8.51
N SER A 201 14.45 18.51 7.60
CA SER A 201 14.75 19.92 7.86
C SER A 201 13.51 20.82 7.83
N GLU A 202 12.45 20.37 7.16
CA GLU A 202 11.16 21.06 7.04
C GLU A 202 10.14 20.65 8.12
N SER A 203 10.40 19.55 8.84
CA SER A 203 9.55 18.99 9.91
C SER A 203 9.90 19.52 11.29
#